data_AF-T1BR25-F1
#
_entry.id   AF-T1BR25-F1
#
_cell.length_a   1.000
_cell.length_b   1.000
_cell.length_c   1.000
_cell.angle_alpha   90.00
_cell.angle_beta   90.00
_cell.angle_gamma   90.00
#
_symmetry.space_group_name_H-M   'P 1'
#
loop_
_entity.id
_entity.type
_entity.pdbx_description
1 polymer ?
#
loop_
_entity_poly.entity_id
_entity_poly.type
_entity_poly.pdbx_seq_one_letter_code
_entity_poly.pdbx_strand_id
1 'polypeptide(L)'
;DPNLWFHGGASFPSGEVTEATSFVTPFIAEYQHDHPWVWALAAIPAYDAEARMKTWGHWQTDVLAGAALGTAFGIWAHDRKQPLILSWLPGGFMVGYAHAF
;
A
#
# COMPACT_ATOMS: atom_id res chain seq x y z
N ASP A 1 -29.68 -6.07 -0.89
CA ASP A 1 -29.85 -6.65 -2.23
C ASP A 1 -28.46 -6.91 -2.80
N PRO A 2 -28.07 -8.18 -3.04
CA PRO A 2 -26.75 -8.55 -3.56
C PRO A 2 -26.46 -7.99 -4.97
N ASN A 3 -27.46 -7.47 -5.68
CA ASN A 3 -27.30 -6.85 -6.99
C ASN A 3 -26.95 -5.34 -6.94
N LEU A 4 -26.78 -4.75 -5.75
CA LEU A 4 -26.36 -3.34 -5.60
C LEU A 4 -24.85 -3.12 -5.69
N TRP A 5 -24.12 -4.15 -6.12
CA TRP A 5 -22.76 -4.06 -6.59
C TRP A 5 -22.59 -2.88 -7.58
N PHE A 6 -21.67 -1.96 -7.31
CA PHE A 6 -21.45 -0.70 -8.04
C PHE A 6 -22.57 0.36 -7.99
N HIS A 7 -23.64 0.15 -7.23
CA HIS A 7 -24.69 1.16 -7.05
C HIS A 7 -24.36 2.07 -5.87
N GLY A 8 -23.32 2.90 -6.04
CA GLY A 8 -22.91 3.93 -5.06
C GLY A 8 -21.47 4.39 -5.24
N GLY A 9 -21.27 5.57 -5.85
CA GLY A 9 -19.98 6.26 -5.92
C GLY A 9 -18.79 5.44 -6.45
N ALA A 10 -17.57 5.89 -6.14
CA ALA A 10 -16.33 5.16 -6.44
C ALA A 10 -16.01 4.15 -5.32
N SER A 11 -16.83 3.10 -5.20
CA SER A 11 -16.62 2.05 -4.19
C SER A 11 -15.51 1.06 -4.57
N PHE A 12 -15.17 0.95 -5.85
CA PHE A 12 -14.21 -0.03 -6.36
C PHE A 12 -13.03 0.63 -7.08
N PRO A 13 -11.78 0.20 -6.80
CA PRO A 13 -11.38 -0.62 -5.65
C PRO A 13 -11.45 0.19 -4.35
N SER A 14 -11.27 -0.45 -3.19
CA SER A 14 -11.10 0.28 -1.93
C SER A 14 -9.78 1.05 -1.97
N GLY A 15 -9.86 2.39 -1.95
CA GLY A 15 -8.70 3.26 -2.00
C GLY A 15 -7.84 3.12 -0.75
N GLU A 16 -8.46 3.00 0.42
CA GLU A 16 -7.77 2.91 1.71
C GLU A 16 -7.01 1.59 1.85
N VAL A 17 -7.60 0.47 1.43
CA VAL A 17 -6.89 -0.81 1.39
C VAL A 17 -5.77 -0.77 0.34
N THR A 18 -6.00 -0.16 -0.82
CA THR A 18 -4.96 0.03 -1.84
C THR A 18 -3.76 0.79 -1.28
N GLU A 19 -4.01 1.92 -0.61
CA GLU A 19 -3.00 2.78 -0.02
C GLU A 19 -2.23 2.04 1.07
N ALA A 20 -2.94 1.49 2.06
CA ALA A 20 -2.34 0.77 3.18
C ALA A 20 -1.48 -0.41 2.70
N THR A 21 -1.98 -1.21 1.74
CA THR A 21 -1.20 -2.29 1.16
C THR A 21 0.02 -1.78 0.42
N SER A 22 -0.13 -0.75 -0.43
CA SER A 22 1.01 -0.17 -1.19
C SER A 22 2.11 0.39 -0.29
N PHE A 23 1.74 0.88 0.89
CA PHE A 23 2.68 1.39 1.87
C PHE A 23 3.48 0.26 2.54
N VAL A 24 2.82 -0.83 2.97
CA VAL A 24 3.51 -1.89 3.73
C VAL A 24 4.29 -2.86 2.84
N THR A 25 3.83 -3.10 1.61
CA THR A 25 4.43 -4.07 0.69
C THR A 25 5.93 -3.85 0.43
N PRO A 26 6.45 -2.63 0.14
CA PRO A 26 7.88 -2.46 -0.12
C PRO A 26 8.75 -2.79 1.10
N PHE A 27 8.28 -2.51 2.32
CA PHE A 27 9.00 -2.90 3.54
C PHE A 27 9.02 -4.42 3.73
N ILE A 28 7.91 -5.10 3.45
CA ILE A 28 7.85 -6.56 3.50
C ILE A 28 8.79 -7.15 2.43
N ALA A 29 8.74 -6.66 1.20
CA ALA A 29 9.58 -7.12 0.11
C ALA A 29 11.08 -7.02 0.44
N GLU A 30 11.50 -5.88 1.01
CA GLU A 30 12.89 -5.59 1.38
C GLU A 30 13.35 -6.47 2.55
N TYR A 31 12.57 -6.56 3.64
CA TYR A 31 13.07 -7.05 4.93
C TYR A 31 12.59 -8.45 5.32
N GLN A 32 11.70 -9.10 4.56
CA GLN A 32 11.09 -10.38 4.95
C GLN A 32 12.09 -11.51 5.28
N HIS A 33 13.26 -11.52 4.65
CA HIS A 33 14.24 -12.59 4.84
C HIS A 33 15.01 -12.45 6.16
N ASP A 34 15.44 -11.23 6.49
CA ASP A 34 16.23 -10.95 7.70
C ASP A 34 15.33 -10.74 8.93
N HIS A 35 14.11 -10.27 8.70
CA HIS A 35 13.17 -9.85 9.73
C HIS A 35 11.77 -10.42 9.45
N PRO A 36 11.52 -11.73 9.68
CA PRO A 36 10.24 -12.37 9.37
C PRO A 36 9.03 -11.71 10.04
N TRP A 37 9.23 -11.04 11.17
CA TRP A 37 8.19 -10.28 11.87
C TRP A 37 7.68 -9.08 11.06
N VAL A 38 8.37 -8.62 10.00
CA VAL A 38 7.91 -7.54 9.12
C VAL A 38 6.56 -7.87 8.47
N TRP A 39 6.24 -9.16 8.30
CA TRP A 39 4.93 -9.62 7.85
C TRP A 39 3.78 -9.17 8.76
N ALA A 40 4.05 -8.83 10.03
CA ALA A 40 3.05 -8.24 10.92
C ALA A 40 2.49 -6.91 10.38
N LEU A 41 3.22 -6.19 9.52
CA LEU A 41 2.72 -5.00 8.85
C LEU A 41 1.49 -5.30 7.97
N ALA A 42 1.34 -6.51 7.46
CA ALA A 42 0.16 -6.93 6.69
C ALA A 42 -1.13 -6.92 7.53
N ALA A 43 -1.03 -6.92 8.86
CA ALA A 43 -2.19 -6.75 9.74
C ALA A 43 -2.87 -5.38 9.56
N ILE A 44 -2.14 -4.35 9.12
CA ILE A 44 -2.67 -3.00 8.89
C ILE A 44 -3.73 -3.00 7.77
N PRO A 45 -3.42 -3.37 6.52
CA PRO A 45 -4.43 -3.43 5.46
C PRO A 45 -5.49 -4.51 5.72
N ALA A 46 -5.15 -5.61 6.41
CA ALA A 46 -6.13 -6.63 6.77
C ALA A 46 -7.19 -6.09 7.74
N TYR A 47 -6.77 -5.32 8.76
CA TYR A 47 -7.68 -4.68 9.70
C TYR A 47 -8.54 -3.61 9.02
N ASP A 48 -7.93 -2.74 8.18
CA ASP A 48 -8.68 -1.73 7.44
C ASP A 48 -9.72 -2.40 6.52
N ALA A 49 -9.34 -3.43 5.76
CA ALA A 49 -10.27 -4.19 4.91
C ALA A 49 -11.48 -4.73 5.70
N GLU A 50 -11.24 -5.30 6.88
CA GLU A 50 -12.34 -5.79 7.73
C GLU A 50 -13.21 -4.64 8.29
N ALA A 51 -12.60 -3.52 8.69
CA ALA A 51 -13.33 -2.34 9.13
C ALA A 51 -14.22 -1.78 8.01
N ARG A 52 -13.72 -1.74 6.77
CA ARG A 52 -14.49 -1.28 5.60
C ARG A 52 -15.68 -2.18 5.28
N MET A 53 -15.52 -3.50 5.44
CA MET A 53 -16.63 -4.45 5.28
C MET A 53 -17.65 -4.32 6.42
N LYS A 54 -17.21 -4.22 7.68
CA LYS A 54 -18.10 -4.11 8.86
C LYS A 54 -18.89 -2.80 8.91
N THR A 55 -18.32 -1.72 8.38
CA THR A 55 -18.98 -0.42 8.28
C THR A 55 -19.84 -0.30 7.02
N TRP A 56 -19.94 -1.36 6.22
CA TRP A 56 -20.68 -1.37 4.95
C TRP A 56 -20.16 -0.30 3.97
N GLY A 57 -18.89 0.10 4.11
CA GLY A 57 -18.23 1.07 3.23
C GLY A 57 -17.71 0.43 1.94
N HIS A 58 -17.35 -0.86 2.00
CA HIS A 58 -16.86 -1.61 0.84
C HIS A 58 -17.32 -3.07 0.84
N TRP A 59 -17.49 -3.62 -0.36
CA TRP A 59 -17.66 -5.04 -0.57
C TRP A 59 -16.32 -5.78 -0.47
N GLN A 60 -16.36 -7.09 -0.22
CA GLN A 60 -15.15 -7.91 -0.09
C GLN A 60 -14.26 -7.86 -1.33
N THR A 61 -14.85 -7.74 -2.51
CA THR A 61 -14.14 -7.56 -3.77
C THR A 61 -13.39 -6.25 -3.88
N ASP A 62 -13.92 -5.16 -3.31
CA ASP A 62 -13.32 -3.83 -3.41
C ASP A 62 -12.01 -3.85 -2.61
N VAL A 63 -12.03 -4.48 -1.43
CA VAL A 63 -10.86 -4.63 -0.57
C VAL A 63 -9.87 -5.65 -1.14
N LEU A 64 -10.32 -6.76 -1.75
CA LEU A 64 -9.43 -7.72 -2.41
C LEU A 64 -8.75 -7.12 -3.66
N ALA A 65 -9.50 -6.40 -4.49
CA ALA A 65 -8.95 -5.69 -5.64
C ALA A 65 -7.99 -4.58 -5.21
N GLY A 66 -8.34 -3.84 -4.14
CA GLY A 66 -7.46 -2.83 -3.56
C GLY A 66 -6.15 -3.42 -3.04
N ALA A 67 -6.21 -4.53 -2.29
CA ALA A 67 -5.02 -5.22 -1.82
C ALA A 67 -4.14 -5.73 -2.97
N ALA A 68 -4.74 -6.30 -4.02
CA ALA A 68 -4.00 -6.74 -5.21
C ALA A 68 -3.31 -5.56 -5.91
N LEU A 69 -4.03 -4.45 -6.11
CA LEU A 69 -3.50 -3.25 -6.74
C LEU A 69 -2.38 -2.63 -5.90
N GLY A 70 -2.60 -2.47 -4.59
CA GLY A 70 -1.61 -1.94 -3.67
C GLY A 70 -0.35 -2.80 -3.62
N THR A 71 -0.49 -4.12 -3.61
CA THR A 71 0.66 -5.05 -3.66
C THR A 71 1.45 -4.86 -4.94
N ALA A 72 0.79 -4.78 -6.10
CA ALA A 72 1.45 -4.57 -7.38
C ALA A 72 2.25 -3.26 -7.40
N PHE A 73 1.66 -2.15 -6.91
CA PHE A 73 2.35 -0.87 -6.80
C PHE A 73 3.48 -0.87 -5.77
N GLY A 74 3.31 -1.57 -4.64
CA GLY A 74 4.34 -1.69 -3.62
C GLY A 74 5.57 -2.48 -4.09
N ILE A 75 5.37 -3.59 -4.80
CA ILE A 75 6.45 -4.35 -5.45
C ILE A 75 7.14 -3.47 -6.50
N TRP A 76 6.36 -2.79 -7.34
CA TRP A 76 6.92 -1.88 -8.34
C TRP A 76 7.73 -0.74 -7.70
N ALA A 77 7.27 -0.19 -6.57
CA ALA A 77 7.96 0.86 -5.84
C ALA A 77 9.28 0.35 -5.22
N HIS A 78 9.28 -0.86 -4.67
CA HIS A 78 10.48 -1.52 -4.14
C HIS A 78 11.55 -1.70 -5.24
N ASP A 79 11.16 -2.17 -6.42
CA ASP A 79 12.10 -2.43 -7.51
C ASP A 79 12.56 -1.14 -8.22
N ARG A 80 11.89 -0.01 -7.98
CA ARG A 80 12.18 1.25 -8.64
C ARG A 80 13.42 1.91 -8.06
N LYS A 81 14.50 1.92 -8.84
CA LYS A 81 15.69 2.73 -8.57
C LYS A 81 15.38 4.21 -8.77
N GLN A 82 15.19 4.95 -7.67
CA GLN A 82 15.06 6.40 -7.71
C GLN A 82 16.43 7.06 -7.54
N PRO A 83 16.92 7.81 -8.55
CA PRO A 83 18.22 8.47 -8.44
C PRO A 83 18.16 9.73 -7.58
N LEU A 84 16.96 10.24 -7.29
CA LEU A 84 16.78 11.47 -6.50
C LEU A 84 16.61 11.11 -5.03
N ILE A 85 17.48 11.69 -4.19
CA ILE A 85 17.44 11.54 -2.73
C ILE A 85 17.06 12.90 -2.16
N LEU A 86 15.99 12.93 -1.38
CA LEU A 86 15.56 14.12 -0.63
C LEU A 86 15.67 13.82 0.86
N SER A 87 16.37 14.66 1.62
CA SER A 87 16.51 14.51 3.08
C SER A 87 16.26 15.82 3.80
N TRP A 88 15.61 15.74 4.95
CA TRP A 88 15.34 16.88 5.84
C TRP A 88 16.38 16.90 6.96
N LEU A 89 17.08 18.02 7.12
CA LEU A 89 18.15 18.20 8.11
C LEU A 89 17.76 19.30 9.10
N PRO A 90 18.23 19.28 10.36
CA PRO A 90 18.06 20.41 11.27
C PRO A 90 18.72 21.66 10.68
N GLY A 91 17.91 22.56 10.09
CA GLY A 91 18.38 23.80 9.44
C GLY A 91 18.28 23.85 7.90
N GLY A 92 17.78 22.81 7.22
CA GLY A 92 17.59 22.86 5.77
C GLY A 92 17.17 21.54 5.12
N PHE A 93 17.24 21.48 3.80
CA PHE A 93 17.00 20.27 3.02
C PHE A 93 18.21 19.94 2.13
N MET A 94 18.43 18.64 1.89
CA MET A 94 19.45 18.14 0.97
C MET A 94 18.76 17.48 -0.24
N VAL A 95 19.24 17.82 -1.43
CA VAL A 95 18.87 17.16 -2.70
C VAL A 95 20.13 16.48 -3.26
N GLY A 96 20.07 15.17 -3.44
CA GLY A 96 21.15 14.36 -4.03
C GLY A 96 20.69 13.66 -5.32
N TYR A 97 21.64 13.42 -6.23
CA TYR A 97 21.44 12.64 -7.45
C TYR A 97 22.44 11.49 -7.52
N ALA A 98 21.95 10.26 -7.58
CA ALA A 98 22.75 9.05 -7.69
C ALA A 98 22.70 8.52 -9.14
N HIS A 99 23.87 8.34 -9.75
CA HIS A 99 24.04 7.75 -11.08
C HIS A 99 25.00 6.58 -11.01
N ALA A 100 24.55 5.39 -11.42
CA ALA A 100 25.41 4.22 -11.58
C ALA A 100 25.84 4.11 -13.05
N PHE A 101 27.15 3.95 -13.29
CA PHE A 101 27.77 3.81 -14.62
C PHE A 101 27.75 2.36 -15.11
#